data_AF-C1BEE8-F1
#
_entry.id   AF-C1BEE8-F1
#
_cell.length_a   1.000
_cell.length_b   1.000
_cell.length_c   1.000
_cell.angle_alpha   90.00
_cell.angle_beta   90.00
_cell.angle_gamma   90.00
#
_symmetry.space_group_name_H-M   'P 1'
#
loop_
_entity.id
_entity.type
_entity.pdbx_description
1 polymer ?
#
loop_
_entity_poly.entity_id
_entity_poly.type
_entity_poly.pdbx_seq_one_letter_code
_entity_poly.pdbx_strand_id
1 'polypeptide(L)'
;MLHIAKFRREIVSLSFTRLVAVTGNNPVTAAAAAVREAVAAKGIDEDTLNAMLRTVPARKTDADAIHYCFNTAAPVPTRAAMRRVVEAVEELDLGTFESIDLISPVTRLVRHVRDVAAGALFAFCLYLVLGAVLTGQNAMANHTSTAFVLGALAVCLGLLALLEAAHIAAVALSTADVSQLRESHSRVFKLHPFVATSERLEHYLAGRQAGVVLVVFGIAEVTRTAGMTSLPFTSIGIPHTAEILLGIGVPGALIVLCIGQVAPQLVAARKPAGMMNTLPMAGAFTVTRWIANLGLATPSKWLMAGFPGTERIATAPRQRYLSDSLDAEGFGVESIAHQVIVGAQGSIARSLTTTVFTQAGRTTHGTTVAVTTRMPRTTASITQLRRGAEALPVVVTGDDSHRTSDSEGYIFTETHAPRIGTFEANDVLHTAFKATFDDALTTDRVVISAPTRLAIIRVVLEHPSAPLPPARLSITHVTNAEIAMTSLVCPTMHETDNSVEFVAIVKYPTVGSVITLDWSREELACTPA
;
A
#
# COMPACT_ATOMS: atom_id res chain seq x y z
N MET A 1 -23.22 15.26 31.78
CA MET A 1 -24.11 14.96 30.62
C MET A 1 -24.52 16.20 29.82
N LEU A 2 -24.75 17.38 30.41
CA LEU A 2 -25.11 18.60 29.66
C LEU A 2 -24.01 19.12 28.71
N HIS A 3 -22.73 18.96 29.06
CA HIS A 3 -21.60 19.34 28.21
C HIS A 3 -21.42 18.44 26.98
N ILE A 4 -21.79 17.15 27.07
CA ILE A 4 -21.72 16.20 25.94
C ILE A 4 -22.84 16.48 24.93
N ALA A 5 -24.03 16.89 25.40
CA ALA A 5 -25.14 17.28 24.52
C ALA A 5 -24.89 18.60 23.79
N LYS A 6 -24.22 19.56 24.43
CA LYS A 6 -23.81 20.84 23.81
C LYS A 6 -22.66 20.64 22.80
N PHE A 7 -21.68 19.80 23.14
CA PHE A 7 -20.61 19.37 22.23
C PHE A 7 -21.14 18.60 21.00
N ARG A 8 -22.20 17.80 21.17
CA ARG A 8 -22.86 17.07 20.07
C ARG A 8 -23.67 17.99 19.15
N ARG A 9 -24.33 19.04 19.67
CA ARG A 9 -25.03 20.04 18.83
C ARG A 9 -24.06 20.94 18.08
N GLU A 10 -22.96 21.34 18.69
CA GLU A 10 -21.93 22.14 18.01
C GLU A 10 -21.20 21.33 16.95
N ILE A 11 -20.83 20.06 17.19
CA ILE A 11 -20.21 19.23 16.14
C ILE A 11 -21.20 18.90 15.01
N VAL A 12 -22.47 18.59 15.30
CA VAL A 12 -23.45 18.28 14.26
C VAL A 12 -23.84 19.52 13.45
N SER A 13 -23.93 20.72 14.05
CA SER A 13 -24.22 21.95 13.28
C SER A 13 -22.98 22.53 12.59
N LEU A 14 -21.78 22.42 13.18
CA LEU A 14 -20.53 22.86 12.56
C LEU A 14 -20.12 21.93 11.42
N SER A 15 -20.30 20.62 11.52
CA SER A 15 -19.97 19.69 10.43
C SER A 15 -21.00 19.71 9.30
N PHE A 16 -22.28 20.00 9.55
CA PHE A 16 -23.27 20.06 8.47
C PHE A 16 -23.26 21.43 7.75
N THR A 17 -23.04 22.52 8.48
CA THR A 17 -23.06 23.87 7.92
C THR A 17 -21.70 24.31 7.38
N ARG A 18 -20.56 23.92 7.99
CA ARG A 18 -19.23 24.21 7.39
C ARG A 18 -18.91 23.30 6.21
N LEU A 19 -19.41 22.06 6.16
CA LEU A 19 -19.09 21.16 5.03
C LEU A 19 -19.91 21.49 3.77
N VAL A 20 -21.05 22.17 3.91
CA VAL A 20 -21.81 22.75 2.79
C VAL A 20 -21.31 24.16 2.44
N ALA A 21 -20.75 24.91 3.39
CA ALA A 21 -20.39 26.32 3.18
C ALA A 21 -18.89 26.60 2.92
N VAL A 22 -17.95 25.67 3.17
CA VAL A 22 -16.50 25.98 3.10
C VAL A 22 -15.86 25.64 1.75
N THR A 23 -16.52 24.93 0.85
CA THR A 23 -16.09 24.88 -0.55
C THR A 23 -17.30 24.91 -1.46
N GLY A 24 -17.63 26.06 -2.05
CA GLY A 24 -18.62 26.16 -3.14
C GLY A 24 -18.27 25.35 -4.40
N ASN A 25 -17.27 24.47 -4.32
CA ASN A 25 -16.80 23.63 -5.40
C ASN A 25 -17.59 22.32 -5.40
N ASN A 26 -18.21 22.03 -6.53
CA ASN A 26 -18.81 20.74 -6.82
C ASN A 26 -17.80 19.61 -6.48
N PRO A 27 -18.18 18.56 -5.73
CA PRO A 27 -17.26 17.47 -5.37
C PRO A 27 -16.59 16.80 -6.59
N VAL A 28 -17.24 16.85 -7.76
CA VAL A 28 -16.65 16.40 -9.02
C VAL A 28 -15.46 17.28 -9.42
N THR A 29 -15.56 18.60 -9.28
CA THR A 29 -14.48 19.54 -9.60
C THR A 29 -13.32 19.41 -8.62
N ALA A 30 -13.60 19.20 -7.33
CA ALA A 30 -12.56 18.90 -6.34
C ALA A 30 -11.83 17.59 -6.66
N ALA A 31 -12.56 16.54 -7.04
CA ALA A 31 -11.98 15.28 -7.50
C ALA A 31 -11.11 15.45 -8.74
N ALA A 32 -11.61 16.16 -9.74
CA ALA A 32 -10.87 16.47 -10.97
C ALA A 32 -9.55 17.18 -10.69
N ALA A 33 -9.58 18.19 -9.80
CA ALA A 33 -8.41 18.96 -9.42
C ALA A 33 -7.36 18.09 -8.71
N ALA A 34 -7.80 17.24 -7.77
CA ALA A 34 -6.90 16.32 -7.07
C ALA A 34 -6.27 15.30 -8.02
N VAL A 35 -7.06 14.72 -8.94
CA VAL A 35 -6.54 13.80 -9.98
C VAL A 35 -5.52 14.51 -10.85
N ARG A 36 -5.81 15.73 -11.32
CA ARG A 36 -4.88 16.54 -12.11
C ARG A 36 -3.57 16.79 -11.39
N GLU A 37 -3.63 17.18 -10.12
CA GLU A 37 -2.45 17.43 -9.31
C GLU A 37 -1.61 16.17 -9.11
N ALA A 38 -2.25 15.04 -8.78
CA ALA A 38 -1.57 13.76 -8.61
C ALA A 38 -0.88 13.28 -9.90
N VAL A 39 -1.57 13.41 -11.03
CA VAL A 39 -1.09 12.99 -12.35
C VAL A 39 0.02 13.93 -12.87
N ALA A 40 -0.13 15.24 -12.68
CA ALA A 40 0.90 16.23 -13.03
C ALA A 40 2.18 16.06 -12.19
N ALA A 41 2.05 15.71 -10.91
CA ALA A 41 3.20 15.41 -10.04
C ALA A 41 4.01 14.19 -10.52
N LYS A 42 3.43 13.32 -11.35
CA LYS A 42 4.11 12.19 -11.99
C LYS A 42 4.55 12.45 -13.43
N GLY A 43 4.34 13.67 -13.94
CA GLY A 43 4.63 14.01 -15.34
C GLY A 43 3.79 13.24 -16.36
N ILE A 44 2.59 12.80 -15.97
CA ILE A 44 1.67 12.06 -16.84
C ILE A 44 0.75 13.07 -17.54
N ASP A 45 0.65 12.99 -18.86
CA ASP A 45 -0.28 13.81 -19.66
C ASP A 45 -1.65 13.11 -19.83
N GLU A 46 -2.58 13.79 -20.50
CA GLU A 46 -3.95 13.28 -20.70
C GLU A 46 -3.98 11.97 -21.50
N ASP A 47 -3.22 11.91 -22.58
CA ASP A 47 -3.17 10.75 -23.47
C ASP A 47 -2.55 9.54 -22.76
N THR A 48 -1.47 9.78 -22.01
CA THR A 48 -0.83 8.75 -21.18
C THR A 48 -1.79 8.26 -20.11
N LEU A 49 -2.51 9.16 -19.41
CA LEU A 49 -3.49 8.73 -18.41
C LEU A 49 -4.62 7.91 -19.06
N ASN A 50 -5.10 8.33 -20.22
CA ASN A 50 -6.14 7.61 -20.96
C ASN A 50 -5.66 6.22 -21.38
N ALA A 51 -4.43 6.11 -21.92
CA ALA A 51 -3.79 4.84 -22.24
C ALA A 51 -3.65 3.94 -21.01
N MET A 52 -3.19 4.48 -19.87
CA MET A 52 -3.10 3.76 -18.60
C MET A 52 -4.45 3.24 -18.14
N LEU A 53 -5.49 4.08 -18.20
CA LEU A 53 -6.83 3.74 -17.77
C LEU A 53 -7.50 2.68 -18.66
N ARG A 54 -7.11 2.56 -19.94
CA ARG A 54 -7.57 1.49 -20.84
C ARG A 54 -7.00 0.12 -20.47
N THR A 55 -5.85 0.06 -19.79
CA THR A 55 -5.27 -1.20 -19.34
C THR A 55 -5.96 -1.80 -18.11
N VAL A 56 -6.82 -1.04 -17.43
CA VAL A 56 -7.55 -1.50 -16.24
C VAL A 56 -8.75 -2.36 -16.68
N PRO A 57 -8.70 -3.71 -16.53
CA PRO A 57 -9.60 -4.63 -17.24
C PRO A 57 -11.08 -4.53 -16.84
N ALA A 58 -11.39 -3.89 -15.71
CA ALA A 58 -12.69 -3.98 -15.06
C ALA A 58 -13.61 -2.78 -15.31
N ARG A 59 -13.16 -1.71 -15.97
CA ARG A 59 -13.88 -0.41 -15.93
C ARG A 59 -13.90 0.27 -17.29
N LYS A 60 -15.10 0.50 -17.83
CA LYS A 60 -15.31 1.54 -18.85
C LYS A 60 -15.01 2.89 -18.20
N THR A 61 -13.77 3.33 -18.33
CA THR A 61 -13.36 4.69 -17.98
C THR A 61 -13.99 5.64 -18.97
N ASP A 62 -14.47 6.76 -18.43
CA ASP A 62 -15.29 7.71 -19.16
C ASP A 62 -14.36 8.79 -19.72
N ALA A 63 -14.14 8.78 -21.05
CA ALA A 63 -13.19 9.68 -21.70
C ALA A 63 -13.49 11.15 -21.40
N ASP A 64 -14.78 11.51 -21.31
CA ASP A 64 -15.23 12.86 -20.97
C ASP A 64 -14.81 13.25 -19.55
N ALA A 65 -14.81 12.30 -18.61
CA ALA A 65 -14.38 12.56 -17.24
C ALA A 65 -12.85 12.71 -17.14
N ILE A 66 -12.09 11.96 -17.93
CA ILE A 66 -10.64 12.12 -18.05
C ILE A 66 -10.31 13.48 -18.64
N HIS A 67 -10.93 13.84 -19.77
CA HIS A 67 -10.73 15.13 -20.41
C HIS A 67 -11.11 16.30 -19.49
N TYR A 68 -12.19 16.17 -18.70
CA TYR A 68 -12.53 17.17 -17.68
C TYR A 68 -11.44 17.34 -16.61
N CYS A 69 -10.68 16.27 -16.27
CA CYS A 69 -9.55 16.37 -15.36
C CYS A 69 -8.44 17.27 -15.91
N PHE A 70 -8.26 17.42 -17.22
CA PHE A 70 -7.23 18.28 -17.82
C PHE A 70 -7.79 19.62 -18.35
N ASN A 71 -9.06 19.64 -18.74
CA ASN A 71 -9.74 20.79 -19.31
C ASN A 71 -11.02 21.13 -18.51
N THR A 72 -10.92 22.09 -17.58
CA THR A 72 -12.06 22.53 -16.75
C THR A 72 -13.20 23.19 -17.54
N ALA A 73 -12.97 23.58 -18.80
CA ALA A 73 -14.01 24.12 -19.66
C ALA A 73 -14.91 23.03 -20.26
N ALA A 74 -14.52 21.76 -20.18
CA ALA A 74 -15.33 20.65 -20.62
C ALA A 74 -16.61 20.49 -19.76
N PRO A 75 -17.67 19.83 -20.29
CA PRO A 75 -18.87 19.55 -19.52
C PRO A 75 -18.55 18.76 -18.23
N VAL A 76 -19.16 19.17 -17.12
CA VAL A 76 -18.91 18.52 -15.81
C VAL A 76 -19.41 17.06 -15.87
N PRO A 77 -18.54 16.07 -15.63
CA PRO A 77 -18.94 14.66 -15.72
C PRO A 77 -19.85 14.26 -14.56
N THR A 78 -20.55 13.14 -14.73
CA THR A 78 -21.37 12.59 -13.64
C THR A 78 -20.49 12.16 -12.46
N ARG A 79 -21.03 12.19 -11.23
CA ARG A 79 -20.32 11.71 -10.03
C ARG A 79 -19.84 10.26 -10.16
N ALA A 80 -20.63 9.42 -10.83
CA ALA A 80 -20.28 8.02 -11.06
C ALA A 80 -19.11 7.88 -12.04
N ALA A 81 -19.07 8.68 -13.11
CA ALA A 81 -17.96 8.71 -14.06
C ALA A 81 -16.67 9.19 -13.38
N MET A 82 -16.72 10.30 -12.64
CA MET A 82 -15.57 10.80 -11.90
C MET A 82 -15.09 9.81 -10.83
N ARG A 83 -16.01 9.12 -10.15
CA ARG A 83 -15.65 8.05 -9.20
C ARG A 83 -14.91 6.90 -9.87
N ARG A 84 -15.32 6.48 -11.08
CA ARG A 84 -14.59 5.46 -11.84
C ARG A 84 -13.17 5.91 -12.20
N VAL A 85 -12.99 7.18 -12.57
CA VAL A 85 -11.67 7.76 -12.83
C VAL A 85 -10.83 7.76 -11.56
N VAL A 86 -11.34 8.32 -10.45
CA VAL A 86 -10.61 8.33 -9.16
C VAL A 86 -10.22 6.92 -8.72
N GLU A 87 -11.17 5.97 -8.69
CA GLU A 87 -10.87 4.59 -8.27
C GLU A 87 -9.86 3.90 -9.21
N ALA A 88 -9.89 4.21 -10.52
CA ALA A 88 -8.91 3.67 -11.46
C ALA A 88 -7.53 4.34 -11.31
N VAL A 89 -7.48 5.63 -10.98
CA VAL A 89 -6.23 6.35 -10.65
C VAL A 89 -5.65 5.85 -9.32
N GLU A 90 -6.49 5.52 -8.33
CA GLU A 90 -6.07 4.84 -7.08
C GLU A 90 -5.57 3.42 -7.33
N GLU A 91 -6.22 2.67 -8.23
CA GLU A 91 -5.79 1.33 -8.62
C GLU A 91 -4.47 1.34 -9.40
N LEU A 92 -4.20 2.43 -10.14
CA LEU A 92 -2.89 2.74 -10.72
C LEU A 92 -1.89 3.26 -9.69
N ASP A 93 -2.32 3.44 -8.44
CA ASP A 93 -1.50 3.91 -7.32
C ASP A 93 -0.84 5.27 -7.63
N LEU A 94 -1.50 6.12 -8.43
CA LEU A 94 -0.97 7.44 -8.83
C LEU A 94 -1.17 8.52 -7.76
N GLY A 95 -2.04 8.25 -6.79
CA GLY A 95 -2.32 9.12 -5.65
C GLY A 95 -3.32 8.47 -4.72
N THR A 96 -3.30 8.86 -3.44
CA THR A 96 -4.36 8.52 -2.49
C THR A 96 -5.32 9.70 -2.42
N PHE A 97 -6.54 9.53 -2.90
CA PHE A 97 -7.53 10.60 -2.82
C PHE A 97 -8.27 10.44 -1.50
N GLU A 98 -7.96 11.28 -0.52
CA GLU A 98 -8.67 11.30 0.76
C GLU A 98 -10.18 11.44 0.48
N SER A 99 -10.90 10.32 0.61
CA SER A 99 -12.32 10.10 0.32
C SER A 99 -13.01 11.32 -0.28
N ILE A 100 -12.65 11.67 -1.51
CA ILE A 100 -13.30 12.80 -2.17
C ILE A 100 -14.75 12.37 -2.29
N ASP A 101 -15.63 13.25 -1.83
CA ASP A 101 -16.97 12.94 -1.32
C ASP A 101 -17.95 12.62 -2.48
N LEU A 102 -17.54 11.75 -3.40
CA LEU A 102 -18.29 11.21 -4.52
C LEU A 102 -19.28 10.12 -4.07
N ILE A 103 -19.25 9.76 -2.78
CA ILE A 103 -20.17 8.83 -2.15
C ILE A 103 -21.59 9.42 -2.15
N SER A 104 -22.56 8.61 -2.55
CA SER A 104 -23.98 9.00 -2.56
C SER A 104 -24.44 9.49 -1.17
N PRO A 105 -25.33 10.48 -1.09
CA PRO A 105 -25.84 10.97 0.20
C PRO A 105 -26.51 9.86 1.02
N VAL A 106 -27.14 8.88 0.36
CA VAL A 106 -27.75 7.71 1.00
C VAL A 106 -26.70 6.86 1.72
N THR A 107 -25.58 6.55 1.07
CA THR A 107 -24.51 5.76 1.68
C THR A 107 -23.89 6.49 2.89
N ARG A 108 -23.78 7.82 2.84
CA ARG A 108 -23.32 8.62 3.99
C ARG A 108 -24.30 8.54 5.15
N LEU A 109 -25.60 8.66 4.87
CA LEU A 109 -26.64 8.54 5.89
C LEU A 109 -26.61 7.13 6.53
N VAL A 110 -26.54 6.08 5.72
CA VAL A 110 -26.46 4.69 6.21
C VAL A 110 -25.23 4.50 7.11
N ARG A 111 -24.06 5.01 6.69
CA ARG A 111 -22.84 4.96 7.51
C ARG A 111 -23.04 5.70 8.84
N HIS A 112 -23.60 6.90 8.81
CA HIS A 112 -23.83 7.68 10.01
C HIS A 112 -24.81 6.99 10.99
N VAL A 113 -25.94 6.48 10.48
CA VAL A 113 -26.92 5.74 11.29
C VAL A 113 -26.27 4.51 11.93
N ARG A 114 -25.49 3.75 11.16
CA ARG A 114 -24.74 2.59 11.65
C ARG A 114 -23.77 2.98 12.76
N ASP A 115 -22.99 4.04 12.57
CA ASP A 115 -21.97 4.46 13.54
C ASP A 115 -22.60 4.97 14.84
N VAL A 116 -23.74 5.68 14.75
CA VAL A 116 -24.53 6.10 15.93
C VAL A 116 -25.12 4.90 16.65
N ALA A 117 -25.68 3.92 15.93
CA ALA A 117 -26.24 2.70 16.52
C ALA A 117 -25.16 1.87 17.23
N ALA A 118 -23.98 1.70 16.61
CA ALA A 118 -22.85 1.01 17.19
C ALA A 118 -22.35 1.71 18.47
N GLY A 119 -22.22 3.05 18.45
CA GLY A 119 -21.83 3.82 19.63
C GLY A 119 -22.84 3.74 20.77
N ALA A 120 -24.14 3.75 20.46
CA ALA A 120 -25.20 3.60 21.45
C ALA A 120 -25.20 2.19 22.08
N LEU A 121 -25.04 1.14 21.26
CA LEU A 121 -24.94 -0.24 21.73
C LEU A 121 -23.73 -0.43 22.65
N PHE A 122 -22.57 0.12 22.28
CA PHE A 122 -21.37 0.05 23.09
C PHE A 122 -21.55 0.77 24.44
N ALA A 123 -22.11 1.99 24.44
CA ALA A 123 -22.39 2.72 25.67
C ALA A 123 -23.38 1.98 26.57
N PHE A 124 -24.38 1.32 25.97
CA PHE A 124 -25.34 0.48 26.70
C PHE A 124 -24.66 -0.76 27.31
N CYS A 125 -23.79 -1.45 26.58
CA CYS A 125 -23.02 -2.58 27.12
C CYS A 125 -22.14 -2.16 28.30
N LEU A 126 -21.47 -1.00 28.18
CA LEU A 126 -20.65 -0.44 29.25
C LEU A 126 -21.50 -0.12 30.48
N TYR A 127 -22.68 0.47 30.30
CA TYR A 127 -23.63 0.73 31.37
C TYR A 127 -24.08 -0.56 32.07
N LEU A 128 -24.40 -1.62 31.32
CA LEU A 128 -24.82 -2.90 31.88
C LEU A 128 -23.71 -3.54 32.72
N VAL A 129 -22.50 -3.64 32.18
CA VAL A 129 -21.37 -4.31 32.87
C VAL A 129 -20.92 -3.51 34.08
N LEU A 130 -20.68 -2.20 33.94
CA LEU A 130 -20.26 -1.38 35.08
C LEU A 130 -21.37 -1.27 36.12
N GLY A 131 -22.62 -1.12 35.69
CA GLY A 131 -23.77 -1.07 36.57
C GLY A 131 -23.96 -2.36 37.36
N ALA A 132 -23.82 -3.52 36.72
CA ALA A 132 -23.91 -4.81 37.40
C ALA A 132 -22.78 -4.99 38.44
N VAL A 133 -21.54 -4.59 38.11
CA VAL A 133 -20.43 -4.63 39.07
C VAL A 133 -20.68 -3.68 40.26
N LEU A 134 -21.15 -2.46 40.00
CA LEU A 134 -21.40 -1.44 41.01
C LEU A 134 -22.58 -1.78 41.94
N THR A 135 -23.58 -2.49 41.42
CA THR A 135 -24.75 -2.94 42.20
C THR A 135 -24.55 -4.30 42.86
N GLY A 136 -23.38 -4.93 42.67
CA GLY A 136 -23.09 -6.26 43.20
C GLY A 136 -23.77 -7.40 42.44
N GLN A 137 -24.41 -7.13 41.30
CA GLN A 137 -25.16 -8.13 40.52
C GLN A 137 -24.26 -9.02 39.63
N ASN A 138 -22.94 -8.85 39.65
CA ASN A 138 -22.04 -9.77 38.95
C ASN A 138 -21.55 -10.90 39.87
N ALA A 139 -21.21 -12.04 39.28
CA ALA A 139 -20.85 -13.25 40.03
C ALA A 139 -19.69 -13.00 41.03
N MET A 140 -18.72 -12.16 40.66
CA MET A 140 -17.53 -11.91 41.45
C MET A 140 -17.71 -10.83 42.54
N ALA A 141 -18.46 -9.74 42.29
CA ALA A 141 -18.66 -8.72 43.34
C ALA A 141 -19.61 -9.17 44.45
N ASN A 142 -20.39 -10.23 44.24
CA ASN A 142 -21.12 -10.89 45.32
C ASN A 142 -20.20 -11.43 46.42
N HIS A 143 -18.94 -11.75 46.09
CA HIS A 143 -17.99 -12.37 47.00
C HIS A 143 -16.75 -11.50 47.27
N THR A 144 -16.63 -10.35 46.61
CA THR A 144 -15.41 -9.52 46.64
C THR A 144 -15.76 -8.04 46.55
N SER A 145 -14.88 -7.16 47.05
CA SER A 145 -15.14 -5.73 47.00
C SER A 145 -15.26 -5.22 45.56
N THR A 146 -16.26 -4.37 45.31
CA THR A 146 -16.50 -3.74 44.00
C THR A 146 -15.25 -3.05 43.43
N ALA A 147 -14.47 -2.39 44.28
CA ALA A 147 -13.23 -1.72 43.88
C ALA A 147 -12.19 -2.71 43.32
N PHE A 148 -12.06 -3.89 43.94
CA PHE A 148 -11.17 -4.93 43.44
C PHE A 148 -11.65 -5.47 42.10
N VAL A 149 -12.96 -5.72 41.93
CA VAL A 149 -13.56 -6.21 40.69
C VAL A 149 -13.34 -5.21 39.54
N LEU A 150 -13.56 -3.92 39.77
CA LEU A 150 -13.29 -2.87 38.79
C LEU A 150 -11.80 -2.74 38.46
N GLY A 151 -10.93 -2.84 39.47
CA GLY A 151 -9.48 -2.87 39.29
C GLY A 151 -9.02 -4.06 38.45
N ALA A 152 -9.53 -5.26 38.75
CA ALA A 152 -9.27 -6.47 37.99
C ALA A 152 -9.74 -6.34 36.53
N LEU A 153 -10.95 -5.81 36.31
CA LEU A 153 -11.44 -5.54 34.95
C LEU A 153 -10.52 -4.59 34.18
N ALA A 154 -10.10 -3.49 34.80
CA ALA A 154 -9.23 -2.51 34.17
C ALA A 154 -7.84 -3.10 33.85
N VAL A 155 -7.26 -3.87 34.78
CA VAL A 155 -5.97 -4.54 34.58
C VAL A 155 -6.08 -5.58 33.47
N CYS A 156 -7.10 -6.45 33.49
CA CYS A 156 -7.26 -7.47 32.46
C CYS A 156 -7.52 -6.87 31.07
N LEU A 157 -8.36 -5.84 30.96
CA LEU A 157 -8.55 -5.13 29.68
C LEU A 157 -7.27 -4.45 29.20
N GLY A 158 -6.49 -3.84 30.11
CA GLY A 158 -5.19 -3.24 29.79
C GLY A 158 -4.17 -4.26 29.32
N LEU A 159 -4.07 -5.41 29.99
CA LEU A 159 -3.20 -6.52 29.59
C LEU A 159 -3.60 -7.08 28.23
N LEU A 160 -4.89 -7.31 27.99
CA LEU A 160 -5.38 -7.79 26.70
C LEU A 160 -5.05 -6.78 25.60
N ALA A 161 -5.27 -5.48 25.85
CA ALA A 161 -4.94 -4.43 24.91
C ALA A 161 -3.45 -4.39 24.56
N LEU A 162 -2.58 -4.59 25.54
CA LEU A 162 -1.14 -4.71 25.30
C LEU A 162 -0.80 -5.94 24.46
N LEU A 163 -1.38 -7.11 24.75
CA LEU A 163 -1.13 -8.36 24.00
C LEU A 163 -1.63 -8.30 22.55
N GLU A 164 -2.72 -7.57 22.30
CA GLU A 164 -3.28 -7.32 20.96
C GLU A 164 -2.44 -6.34 20.16
N ALA A 165 -2.04 -5.22 20.77
CA ALA A 165 -1.13 -4.27 20.13
C ALA A 165 0.28 -4.85 19.89
N ALA A 166 0.79 -5.66 20.82
CA ALA A 166 2.10 -6.32 20.68
C ALA A 166 2.13 -7.25 19.45
N HIS A 167 1.05 -8.00 19.23
CA HIS A 167 0.92 -8.89 18.08
C HIS A 167 1.04 -8.13 16.76
N ILE A 168 0.21 -7.09 16.56
CA ILE A 168 0.23 -6.31 15.31
C ILE A 168 1.59 -5.64 15.10
N ALA A 169 2.19 -5.08 16.16
CA ALA A 169 3.51 -4.46 16.07
C ALA A 169 4.62 -5.47 15.75
N ALA A 170 4.58 -6.65 16.36
CA ALA A 170 5.56 -7.72 16.11
C ALA A 170 5.50 -8.24 14.67
N VAL A 171 4.29 -8.44 14.12
CA VAL A 171 4.11 -8.85 12.73
C VAL A 171 4.61 -7.78 11.78
N ALA A 172 4.22 -6.51 11.99
CA ALA A 172 4.66 -5.39 11.15
C ALA A 172 6.18 -5.20 11.18
N LEU A 173 6.82 -5.39 12.34
CA LEU A 173 8.26 -5.21 12.49
C LEU A 173 9.08 -6.43 12.09
N SER A 174 8.48 -7.62 11.94
CA SER A 174 9.21 -8.84 11.57
C SER A 174 9.80 -8.80 10.16
N THR A 175 9.26 -7.94 9.30
CA THR A 175 9.70 -7.76 7.91
C THR A 175 10.46 -6.45 7.69
N ALA A 176 10.56 -5.59 8.71
CA ALA A 176 11.14 -4.25 8.56
C ALA A 176 12.63 -4.21 8.93
N ASP A 177 13.45 -3.39 8.25
CA ASP A 177 14.82 -3.12 8.72
C ASP A 177 14.78 -2.15 9.91
N VAL A 178 15.03 -2.69 11.10
CA VAL A 178 15.09 -1.91 12.34
C VAL A 178 16.44 -1.24 12.58
N SER A 179 17.42 -1.39 11.69
CA SER A 179 18.77 -0.82 11.86
C SER A 179 18.73 0.69 12.10
N GLN A 180 17.88 1.39 11.36
CA GLN A 180 17.66 2.84 11.44
C GLN A 180 16.93 3.26 12.72
N LEU A 181 16.23 2.33 13.38
CA LEU A 181 15.48 2.58 14.61
C LEU A 181 16.34 2.48 15.88
N ARG A 182 17.64 2.18 15.75
CA ARG A 182 18.55 1.98 16.89
C ARG A 182 18.62 3.19 17.83
N GLU A 183 18.70 4.39 17.26
CA GLU A 183 18.84 5.63 18.03
C GLU A 183 17.48 6.14 18.55
N SER A 184 16.45 6.13 17.69
CA SER A 184 15.12 6.67 18.01
C SER A 184 14.25 5.73 18.86
N HIS A 185 14.34 4.41 18.63
CA HIS A 185 13.50 3.40 19.26
C HIS A 185 14.32 2.22 19.81
N SER A 186 15.27 2.52 20.71
CA SER A 186 16.22 1.54 21.26
C SER A 186 15.60 0.26 21.85
N ARG A 187 14.37 0.30 22.40
CA ARG A 187 13.71 -0.92 22.91
C ARG A 187 13.23 -1.82 21.77
N VAL A 188 12.72 -1.23 20.69
CA VAL A 188 12.32 -1.99 19.48
C VAL A 188 13.53 -2.73 18.93
N PHE A 189 14.66 -2.03 18.79
CA PHE A 189 15.90 -2.64 18.33
C PHE A 189 16.35 -3.83 19.21
N LYS A 190 16.17 -3.73 20.54
CA LYS A 190 16.47 -4.84 21.48
C LYS A 190 15.48 -6.00 21.40
N LEU A 191 14.22 -5.74 21.06
CA LEU A 191 13.17 -6.76 20.98
C LEU A 191 13.11 -7.44 19.60
N HIS A 192 13.50 -6.74 18.54
CA HIS A 192 13.43 -7.22 17.16
C HIS A 192 14.09 -8.58 16.92
N PRO A 193 15.28 -8.91 17.50
CA PRO A 193 15.89 -10.23 17.32
C PRO A 193 14.98 -11.40 17.72
N PHE A 194 13.98 -11.18 18.57
CA PHE A 194 13.02 -12.21 18.99
C PHE A 194 11.86 -12.41 18.03
N VAL A 195 11.73 -11.59 16.99
CA VAL A 195 10.70 -11.71 15.94
C VAL A 195 11.27 -11.60 14.52
N ALA A 196 12.57 -11.38 14.38
CA ALA A 196 13.26 -11.19 13.11
C ALA A 196 13.24 -12.43 12.18
N THR A 197 12.92 -13.62 12.71
CA THR A 197 12.80 -14.83 11.91
C THR A 197 11.38 -15.38 12.03
N SER A 198 10.86 -15.96 10.94
CA SER A 198 9.55 -16.63 10.92
C SER A 198 9.35 -17.60 12.08
N GLU A 199 10.34 -18.46 12.35
CA GLU A 199 10.28 -19.41 13.47
C GLU A 199 10.15 -18.71 14.85
N ARG A 200 10.90 -17.63 15.07
CA ARG A 200 10.85 -16.89 16.35
C ARG A 200 9.54 -16.13 16.49
N LEU A 201 9.05 -15.54 15.39
CA LEU A 201 7.73 -14.90 15.35
C LEU A 201 6.62 -15.92 15.66
N GLU A 202 6.62 -17.09 15.02
CA GLU A 202 5.65 -18.15 15.28
C GLU A 202 5.67 -18.58 16.76
N HIS A 203 6.86 -18.75 17.33
CA HIS A 203 7.00 -19.11 18.73
C HIS A 203 6.44 -18.02 19.66
N TYR A 204 6.71 -16.75 19.36
CA TYR A 204 6.14 -15.61 20.08
C TYR A 204 4.60 -15.57 19.98
N LEU A 205 4.04 -15.74 18.77
CA LEU A 205 2.59 -15.74 18.53
C LEU A 205 1.89 -16.86 19.30
N ALA A 206 2.54 -18.02 19.41
CA ALA A 206 2.02 -19.16 20.15
C ALA A 206 1.91 -18.87 21.66
N GLY A 207 2.98 -18.30 22.27
CA GLY A 207 2.94 -17.89 23.68
C GLY A 207 1.94 -16.77 23.95
N ARG A 208 1.80 -15.84 22.99
CA ARG A 208 0.83 -14.74 23.05
C ARG A 208 -0.59 -15.26 23.16
N GLN A 209 -0.95 -16.25 22.34
CA GLN A 209 -2.30 -16.80 22.33
C GLN A 209 -2.66 -17.45 23.67
N ALA A 210 -1.72 -18.15 24.31
CA ALA A 210 -1.95 -18.69 25.66
C ALA A 210 -2.21 -17.57 26.69
N GLY A 211 -1.44 -16.49 26.66
CA GLY A 211 -1.66 -15.32 27.52
C GLY A 211 -3.03 -14.66 27.30
N VAL A 212 -3.45 -14.52 26.04
CA VAL A 212 -4.75 -13.94 25.67
C VAL A 212 -5.89 -14.77 26.22
N VAL A 213 -5.84 -16.09 26.08
CA VAL A 213 -6.86 -17.00 26.60
C VAL A 213 -7.01 -16.85 28.12
N LEU A 214 -5.90 -16.83 28.86
CA LEU A 214 -5.92 -16.64 30.33
C LEU A 214 -6.57 -15.31 30.72
N VAL A 215 -6.21 -14.22 30.04
CA VAL A 215 -6.77 -12.89 30.31
C VAL A 215 -8.26 -12.81 29.96
N VAL A 216 -8.68 -13.38 28.82
CA VAL A 216 -10.09 -13.40 28.39
C VAL A 216 -10.95 -14.19 29.37
N PHE A 217 -10.47 -15.31 29.91
CA PHE A 217 -11.18 -16.04 30.98
C PHE A 217 -11.35 -15.18 32.24
N GLY A 218 -10.31 -14.45 32.65
CA GLY A 218 -10.40 -13.50 33.76
C GLY A 218 -11.45 -12.41 33.51
N ILE A 219 -11.49 -11.83 32.31
CA ILE A 219 -12.50 -10.81 31.97
C ILE A 219 -13.91 -11.42 31.94
N ALA A 220 -14.06 -12.62 31.37
CA ALA A 220 -15.35 -13.30 31.33
C ALA A 220 -15.90 -13.53 32.74
N GLU A 221 -15.06 -13.91 33.70
CA GLU A 221 -15.48 -14.09 35.09
C GLU A 221 -15.94 -12.78 35.73
N VAL A 222 -15.20 -11.69 35.49
CA VAL A 222 -15.52 -10.37 36.05
C VAL A 222 -16.77 -9.74 35.42
N THR A 223 -17.00 -10.00 34.13
CA THR A 223 -18.10 -9.38 33.36
C THR A 223 -19.37 -10.22 33.31
N ARG A 224 -19.37 -11.45 33.85
CA ARG A 224 -20.55 -12.31 33.87
C ARG A 224 -21.61 -11.76 34.84
N THR A 225 -22.79 -11.50 34.30
CA THR A 225 -23.95 -10.97 35.03
C THR A 225 -25.05 -12.04 35.16
N ALA A 226 -24.66 -13.24 35.64
CA ALA A 226 -25.60 -14.33 35.85
C ALA A 226 -26.58 -13.98 36.99
N GLY A 227 -27.88 -13.98 36.71
CA GLY A 227 -28.94 -13.67 37.68
C GLY A 227 -29.39 -12.20 37.71
N MET A 228 -28.98 -11.38 36.75
CA MET A 228 -29.48 -10.00 36.63
C MET A 228 -30.90 -9.98 36.06
N THR A 229 -31.90 -9.77 36.93
CA THR A 229 -33.33 -9.74 36.56
C THR A 229 -33.87 -8.33 36.30
N SER A 230 -33.15 -7.28 36.74
CA SER A 230 -33.49 -5.88 36.50
C SER A 230 -32.29 -5.07 36.04
N LEU A 231 -32.53 -3.99 35.29
CA LEU A 231 -31.47 -3.10 34.82
C LEU A 231 -30.76 -2.39 35.99
N PRO A 232 -29.43 -2.17 35.92
CA PRO A 232 -28.68 -1.55 37.02
C PRO A 232 -29.25 -0.20 37.43
N PHE A 233 -29.32 0.06 38.74
CA PHE A 233 -29.87 1.31 39.31
C PHE A 233 -31.35 1.60 38.98
N THR A 234 -32.09 0.62 38.46
CA THR A 234 -33.52 0.78 38.15
C THR A 234 -34.31 -0.45 38.61
N SER A 235 -35.62 -0.32 38.69
CA SER A 235 -36.57 -1.42 38.92
C SER A 235 -37.11 -2.03 37.62
N ILE A 236 -36.54 -1.66 36.47
CA ILE A 236 -37.03 -2.12 35.16
C ILE A 236 -36.57 -3.56 34.97
N GLY A 237 -37.53 -4.49 34.89
CA GLY A 237 -37.27 -5.91 34.63
C GLY A 237 -36.67 -6.15 33.25
N ILE A 238 -35.78 -7.12 33.15
CA ILE A 238 -35.13 -7.53 31.90
C ILE A 238 -35.91 -8.73 31.32
N PRO A 239 -36.22 -8.75 30.02
CA PRO A 239 -36.87 -9.90 29.41
C PRO A 239 -35.96 -11.13 29.44
N HIS A 240 -36.55 -12.33 29.61
CA HIS A 240 -35.80 -13.57 29.80
C HIS A 240 -34.76 -13.87 28.69
N THR A 241 -35.03 -13.50 27.45
CA THR A 241 -34.06 -13.65 26.34
C THR A 241 -32.82 -12.78 26.53
N ALA A 242 -32.97 -11.56 27.05
CA ALA A 242 -31.84 -10.69 27.36
C ALA A 242 -31.08 -11.18 28.60
N GLU A 243 -31.78 -11.74 29.59
CA GLU A 243 -31.15 -12.39 30.75
C GLU A 243 -30.18 -13.51 30.32
N ILE A 244 -30.57 -14.35 29.37
CA ILE A 244 -29.69 -15.40 28.82
C ILE A 244 -28.44 -14.79 28.18
N LEU A 245 -28.60 -13.75 27.35
CA LEU A 245 -27.48 -13.06 26.69
C LEU A 245 -26.53 -12.38 27.70
N LEU A 246 -27.08 -11.85 28.79
CA LEU A 246 -26.34 -11.29 29.91
C LEU A 246 -25.61 -12.38 30.70
N GLY A 247 -26.24 -13.53 30.89
CA GLY A 247 -25.69 -14.68 31.61
C GLY A 247 -24.48 -15.29 30.90
N ILE A 248 -24.49 -15.34 29.56
CA ILE A 248 -23.32 -15.79 28.77
C ILE A 248 -22.24 -14.70 28.63
N GLY A 249 -22.51 -13.46 29.05
CA GLY A 249 -21.53 -12.38 29.06
C GLY A 249 -21.37 -11.63 27.73
N VAL A 250 -22.39 -11.61 26.85
CA VAL A 250 -22.32 -10.90 25.55
C VAL A 250 -21.92 -9.42 25.69
N PRO A 251 -22.48 -8.63 26.62
CA PRO A 251 -22.05 -7.24 26.79
C PRO A 251 -20.58 -7.10 27.18
N GLY A 252 -20.07 -8.00 28.04
CA GLY A 252 -18.66 -8.08 28.40
C GLY A 252 -17.78 -8.37 27.19
N ALA A 253 -18.17 -9.35 26.37
CA ALA A 253 -17.48 -9.69 25.14
C ALA A 253 -17.42 -8.51 24.14
N LEU A 254 -18.49 -7.70 24.03
CA LEU A 254 -18.50 -6.50 23.19
C LEU A 254 -17.55 -5.41 23.71
N ILE A 255 -17.46 -5.22 25.03
CA ILE A 255 -16.48 -4.30 25.63
C ILE A 255 -15.05 -4.78 25.34
N VAL A 256 -14.79 -6.07 25.51
CA VAL A 256 -13.51 -6.72 25.21
C VAL A 256 -13.12 -6.51 23.75
N LEU A 257 -14.05 -6.76 22.82
CA LEU A 257 -13.82 -6.57 21.40
C LEU A 257 -13.42 -5.12 21.09
N CYS A 258 -14.17 -4.14 21.59
CA CYS A 258 -13.93 -2.73 21.26
C CYS A 258 -12.68 -2.17 21.95
N ILE A 259 -12.55 -2.31 23.27
CA ILE A 259 -11.47 -1.70 24.06
C ILE A 259 -10.24 -2.62 24.12
N GLY A 260 -10.46 -3.90 24.41
CA GLY A 260 -9.38 -4.86 24.64
C GLY A 260 -8.69 -5.31 23.36
N GLN A 261 -9.38 -5.30 22.22
CA GLN A 261 -8.84 -5.86 20.97
C GLN A 261 -8.74 -4.84 19.82
N VAL A 262 -9.87 -4.33 19.32
CA VAL A 262 -9.89 -3.54 18.07
C VAL A 262 -9.18 -2.19 18.23
N ALA A 263 -9.47 -1.44 19.29
CA ALA A 263 -8.81 -0.15 19.52
C ALA A 263 -7.27 -0.24 19.58
N PRO A 264 -6.65 -1.12 20.39
CA PRO A 264 -5.20 -1.25 20.46
C PRO A 264 -4.59 -1.78 19.15
N GLN A 265 -5.27 -2.68 18.43
CA GLN A 265 -4.83 -3.12 17.10
C GLN A 265 -4.74 -1.96 16.10
N LEU A 266 -5.76 -1.09 16.06
CA LEU A 266 -5.77 0.09 15.20
C LEU A 266 -4.65 1.09 15.54
N VAL A 267 -4.37 1.28 16.84
CA VAL A 267 -3.27 2.14 17.28
C VAL A 267 -1.92 1.55 16.88
N ALA A 268 -1.72 0.25 17.09
CA ALA A 268 -0.49 -0.45 16.74
C ALA A 268 -0.25 -0.48 15.22
N ALA A 269 -1.30 -0.69 14.41
CA ALA A 269 -1.20 -0.68 12.95
C ALA A 269 -0.72 0.69 12.40
N ARG A 270 -1.05 1.79 13.08
CA ARG A 270 -0.63 3.14 12.67
C ARG A 270 0.79 3.49 13.11
N LYS A 271 1.24 2.98 14.26
CA LYS A 271 2.54 3.33 14.87
C LYS A 271 3.20 2.11 15.54
N PRO A 272 3.60 1.08 14.79
CA PRO A 272 4.08 -0.17 15.36
C PRO A 272 5.36 0.01 16.18
N ALA A 273 6.37 0.70 15.62
CA ALA A 273 7.63 1.00 16.32
C ALA A 273 7.42 1.88 17.57
N GLY A 274 6.59 2.92 17.46
CA GLY A 274 6.28 3.82 18.58
C GLY A 274 5.63 3.07 19.75
N MET A 275 4.65 2.21 19.46
CA MET A 275 3.96 1.40 20.47
C MET A 275 4.90 0.40 21.14
N MET A 276 5.72 -0.33 20.34
CA MET A 276 6.65 -1.34 20.83
C MET A 276 7.84 -0.76 21.62
N ASN A 277 8.12 0.53 21.46
CA ASN A 277 9.14 1.24 22.24
C ASN A 277 8.67 1.69 23.64
N THR A 278 7.38 1.52 23.96
CA THR A 278 6.85 1.87 25.29
C THR A 278 7.20 0.81 26.34
N LEU A 279 7.37 1.24 27.60
CA LEU A 279 7.73 0.33 28.69
C LEU A 279 6.66 -0.77 28.94
N PRO A 280 5.35 -0.47 28.97
CA PRO A 280 4.33 -1.49 29.17
C PRO A 280 4.34 -2.54 28.05
N MET A 281 4.60 -2.12 26.82
CA MET A 281 4.67 -3.04 25.68
C MET A 281 5.88 -3.97 25.76
N ALA A 282 7.05 -3.44 26.13
CA ALA A 282 8.23 -4.26 26.35
C ALA A 282 8.01 -5.30 27.48
N GLY A 283 7.29 -4.89 28.54
CA GLY A 283 6.88 -5.79 29.61
C GLY A 283 5.96 -6.91 29.10
N ALA A 284 4.88 -6.55 28.40
CA ALA A 284 3.94 -7.52 27.83
C ALA A 284 4.62 -8.49 26.85
N PHE A 285 5.53 -7.99 26.01
CA PHE A 285 6.33 -8.80 25.09
C PHE A 285 7.22 -9.80 25.85
N THR A 286 7.88 -9.34 26.93
CA THR A 286 8.75 -10.20 27.76
C THR A 286 7.95 -11.30 28.47
N VAL A 287 6.78 -10.96 29.03
CA VAL A 287 5.86 -11.93 29.66
C VAL A 287 5.38 -12.95 28.63
N THR A 288 5.00 -12.49 27.44
CA THR A 288 4.57 -13.35 26.34
C THR A 288 5.65 -14.35 25.93
N ARG A 289 6.90 -13.88 25.82
CA ARG A 289 8.04 -14.75 25.55
C ARG A 289 8.26 -15.77 26.67
N TRP A 290 8.10 -15.36 27.92
CA TRP A 290 8.19 -16.30 29.05
C TRP A 290 7.10 -17.37 28.97
N ILE A 291 5.86 -17.01 28.64
CA ILE A 291 4.77 -17.96 28.40
C ILE A 291 5.08 -18.87 27.20
N ALA A 292 5.65 -18.34 26.12
CA ALA A 292 6.07 -19.15 24.97
C ALA A 292 7.09 -20.23 25.37
N ASN A 293 8.06 -19.86 26.22
CA ASN A 293 9.08 -20.76 26.74
C ASN A 293 8.52 -21.86 27.67
N LEU A 294 7.33 -21.67 28.26
CA LEU A 294 6.65 -22.74 29.01
C LEU A 294 6.21 -23.89 28.09
N GLY A 295 6.20 -23.69 26.76
CA GLY A 295 5.86 -24.72 25.81
C GLY A 295 4.39 -25.12 25.82
N LEU A 296 3.49 -24.28 26.37
CA LEU A 296 2.04 -24.55 26.41
C LEU A 296 1.43 -24.77 25.02
N ALA A 297 2.04 -24.18 23.98
CA ALA A 297 1.62 -24.34 22.60
C ALA A 297 2.33 -25.48 21.86
N THR A 298 3.23 -26.25 22.49
CA THR A 298 3.91 -27.38 21.84
C THR A 298 2.96 -28.39 21.19
N PRO A 299 1.78 -28.71 21.78
CA PRO A 299 0.83 -29.61 21.14
C PRO A 299 0.37 -29.15 19.75
N SER A 300 0.35 -27.84 19.45
CA SER A 300 -0.01 -27.37 18.10
C SER A 300 1.01 -27.79 17.05
N LYS A 301 2.30 -27.87 17.41
CA LYS A 301 3.35 -28.38 16.51
C LYS A 301 3.13 -29.86 16.16
N TRP A 302 2.68 -30.67 17.13
CA TRP A 302 2.34 -32.08 16.88
C TRP A 302 1.16 -32.22 15.94
N LEU A 303 0.12 -31.40 16.15
CA LEU A 303 -1.05 -31.37 15.27
C LEU A 303 -0.70 -30.90 13.85
N MET A 304 0.29 -30.02 13.71
CA MET A 304 0.73 -29.46 12.42
C MET A 304 1.81 -30.28 11.71
N ALA A 305 2.41 -31.29 12.36
CA ALA A 305 3.47 -32.11 11.75
C ALA A 305 3.02 -32.85 10.48
N GLY A 306 1.71 -33.07 10.31
CA GLY A 306 1.13 -33.69 9.11
C GLY A 306 0.86 -32.72 7.95
N PHE A 307 1.07 -31.41 8.12
CA PHE A 307 0.78 -30.39 7.11
C PHE A 307 2.08 -29.78 6.59
N PRO A 308 2.62 -30.24 5.45
CA PRO A 308 3.85 -29.70 4.88
C PRO A 308 3.65 -28.24 4.47
N GLY A 309 4.27 -27.31 5.22
CA GLY A 309 4.23 -25.88 4.94
C GLY A 309 5.06 -25.56 3.70
N THR A 310 4.46 -25.60 2.52
CA THR A 310 5.20 -25.43 1.26
C THR A 310 4.67 -24.36 0.33
N GLU A 311 3.48 -23.80 0.59
CA GLU A 311 2.96 -22.72 -0.25
C GLU A 311 3.00 -21.39 0.51
N ARG A 312 4.16 -20.71 0.46
CA ARG A 312 4.18 -19.29 0.78
C ARG A 312 3.47 -18.58 -0.35
N ILE A 313 2.28 -18.05 -0.07
CA ILE A 313 1.63 -17.10 -0.97
C ILE A 313 2.64 -15.98 -1.24
N ALA A 314 3.01 -15.82 -2.50
CA ALA A 314 3.90 -14.75 -2.92
C ALA A 314 3.34 -13.43 -2.38
N THR A 315 4.14 -12.71 -1.58
CA THR A 315 3.80 -11.36 -1.14
C THR A 315 3.40 -10.54 -2.36
N ALA A 316 2.27 -9.83 -2.27
CA ALA A 316 1.76 -9.06 -3.39
C ALA A 316 2.86 -8.11 -3.90
N PRO A 317 3.06 -7.94 -5.22
CA PRO A 317 4.14 -7.10 -5.77
C PRO A 317 4.21 -5.70 -5.14
N ARG A 318 3.04 -5.11 -4.84
CA ARG A 318 2.93 -3.85 -4.08
C ARG A 318 3.57 -3.90 -2.69
N GLN A 319 3.30 -4.95 -1.92
CA GLN A 319 3.87 -5.11 -0.58
C GLN A 319 5.38 -5.33 -0.64
N ARG A 320 5.87 -6.06 -1.65
CA ARG A 320 7.32 -6.19 -1.88
C ARG A 320 7.95 -4.82 -2.17
N TYR A 321 7.39 -4.06 -3.11
CA TYR A 321 7.86 -2.70 -3.38
C TYR A 321 7.87 -1.83 -2.12
N LEU A 322 6.79 -1.80 -1.35
CA LEU A 322 6.73 -1.01 -0.12
C LEU A 322 7.78 -1.48 0.90
N SER A 323 7.96 -2.79 1.08
CA SER A 323 8.99 -3.34 1.96
C SER A 323 10.41 -2.99 1.48
N ASP A 324 10.69 -3.14 0.19
CA ASP A 324 12.02 -2.90 -0.38
C ASP A 324 12.36 -1.40 -0.39
N SER A 325 11.38 -0.55 -0.73
CA SER A 325 11.57 0.90 -0.85
C SER A 325 11.50 1.65 0.48
N LEU A 326 10.54 1.30 1.37
CA LEU A 326 10.33 2.01 2.63
C LEU A 326 11.11 1.39 3.79
N ASP A 327 11.17 0.05 3.84
CA ASP A 327 11.60 -0.65 5.05
C ASP A 327 13.03 -1.21 4.96
N ALA A 328 13.60 -1.47 3.78
CA ALA A 328 14.93 -2.12 3.67
C ALA A 328 16.06 -1.17 3.26
N GLU A 329 15.88 -0.38 2.21
CA GLU A 329 16.96 0.49 1.68
C GLU A 329 16.67 1.99 1.81
N GLY A 330 15.43 2.38 2.13
CA GLY A 330 14.99 3.78 2.11
C GLY A 330 15.06 4.43 0.72
N PHE A 331 15.08 3.60 -0.34
CA PHE A 331 15.24 4.03 -1.72
C PHE A 331 14.24 3.31 -2.61
N GLY A 332 13.34 4.07 -3.20
CA GLY A 332 12.38 3.59 -4.18
C GLY A 332 12.30 4.56 -5.35
N VAL A 333 12.12 4.00 -6.54
CA VAL A 333 11.73 4.74 -7.73
C VAL A 333 10.21 4.71 -7.82
N GLU A 334 9.62 5.90 -7.89
CA GLU A 334 8.17 6.04 -7.98
C GLU A 334 7.72 5.68 -9.39
N SER A 335 8.44 6.18 -10.39
CA SER A 335 8.18 5.84 -11.78
C SER A 335 9.44 5.88 -12.63
N ILE A 336 9.55 4.92 -13.55
CA ILE A 336 10.46 4.96 -14.70
C ILE A 336 9.59 5.08 -15.94
N ALA A 337 9.66 6.22 -16.62
CA ALA A 337 9.03 6.40 -17.93
C ALA A 337 10.12 6.39 -18.99
N HIS A 338 10.16 5.33 -19.80
CA HIS A 338 11.09 5.17 -20.90
C HIS A 338 10.36 5.36 -22.22
N GLN A 339 10.71 6.41 -22.95
CA GLN A 339 10.19 6.68 -24.28
C GLN A 339 11.29 6.44 -25.31
N VAL A 340 11.00 5.68 -26.36
CA VAL A 340 11.87 5.49 -27.53
C VAL A 340 11.15 6.00 -28.76
N ILE A 341 11.78 6.91 -29.49
CA ILE A 341 11.36 7.37 -30.81
C ILE A 341 12.30 6.75 -31.84
N VAL A 342 11.75 5.92 -32.72
CA VAL A 342 12.46 5.25 -33.79
C VAL A 342 12.14 5.97 -35.10
N GLY A 343 13.18 6.49 -35.77
CA GLY A 343 13.01 7.22 -37.03
C GLY A 343 12.52 6.33 -38.17
N ALA A 344 12.09 6.94 -39.27
CA ALA A 344 11.44 6.26 -40.41
C ALA A 344 12.21 5.08 -41.04
N GLN A 345 13.55 5.07 -40.95
CA GLN A 345 14.38 3.97 -41.45
C GLN A 345 14.67 2.89 -40.39
N GLY A 346 14.21 3.08 -39.15
CA GLY A 346 14.51 2.19 -38.02
C GLY A 346 15.93 2.34 -37.45
N SER A 347 16.83 3.05 -38.14
CA SER A 347 18.26 3.11 -37.86
C SER A 347 18.67 4.20 -36.86
N ILE A 348 17.76 5.09 -36.47
CA ILE A 348 18.02 6.13 -35.47
C ILE A 348 17.01 5.96 -34.35
N ALA A 349 17.50 5.73 -33.13
CA ALA A 349 16.67 5.75 -31.93
C ALA A 349 17.05 6.95 -31.06
N ARG A 350 16.03 7.66 -30.60
CA ARG A 350 16.14 8.67 -29.54
C ARG A 350 15.35 8.16 -28.37
N SER A 351 15.98 7.96 -27.23
CA SER A 351 15.27 7.57 -26.02
C SER A 351 15.34 8.66 -24.95
N LEU A 352 14.26 8.80 -24.20
CA LEU A 352 14.18 9.64 -23.03
C LEU A 352 13.70 8.79 -21.86
N THR A 353 14.56 8.59 -20.88
CA THR A 353 14.21 7.93 -19.62
C THR A 353 14.00 9.00 -18.56
N THR A 354 12.84 8.99 -17.93
CA THR A 354 12.50 9.86 -16.80
C THR A 354 12.32 9.00 -15.55
N THR A 355 13.21 9.16 -14.58
CA THR A 355 13.16 8.48 -13.29
C THR A 355 12.73 9.48 -12.22
N VAL A 356 11.66 9.17 -11.48
CA VAL A 356 11.18 9.97 -10.35
C VAL A 356 11.48 9.25 -9.04
N PHE A 357 12.20 9.91 -8.13
CA PHE A 357 12.59 9.30 -6.85
C PHE A 357 11.52 9.49 -5.77
N THR A 358 11.28 8.44 -4.98
CA THR A 358 10.25 8.43 -3.93
C THR A 358 10.80 8.92 -2.58
N GLN A 359 12.08 8.68 -2.31
CA GLN A 359 12.74 9.00 -1.04
C GLN A 359 14.15 9.54 -1.24
N ALA A 360 14.61 10.31 -0.26
CA ALA A 360 15.95 10.89 -0.25
C ALA A 360 16.99 9.90 0.28
N GLY A 361 18.27 10.14 -0.04
CA GLY A 361 19.39 9.58 0.74
C GLY A 361 20.36 8.68 -0.01
N ARG A 362 20.08 8.32 -1.28
CA ARG A 362 21.09 7.66 -2.12
C ARG A 362 22.04 8.66 -2.78
N THR A 363 23.30 8.28 -2.83
CA THR A 363 24.38 9.02 -3.51
C THR A 363 24.49 8.67 -4.99
N THR A 364 23.99 7.49 -5.39
CA THR A 364 24.06 7.01 -6.77
C THR A 364 22.77 6.29 -7.21
N HIS A 365 22.46 6.38 -8.50
CA HIS A 365 21.39 5.65 -9.16
C HIS A 365 21.94 5.10 -10.48
N GLY A 366 21.84 3.78 -10.66
CA GLY A 366 22.13 3.14 -11.94
C GLY A 366 20.89 3.19 -12.82
N THR A 367 20.94 3.95 -13.91
CA THR A 367 19.91 3.87 -14.94
C THR A 367 20.40 2.90 -16.00
N THR A 368 19.65 1.83 -16.24
CA THR A 368 19.91 0.95 -17.38
C THR A 368 18.94 1.34 -18.50
N VAL A 369 19.44 2.03 -19.52
CA VAL A 369 18.64 2.51 -20.64
C VAL A 369 18.89 1.64 -21.87
N ALA A 370 17.81 1.08 -22.40
CA ALA A 370 17.64 0.45 -23.73
C ALA A 370 18.76 -0.48 -24.20
N VAL A 371 18.47 -1.78 -24.07
CA VAL A 371 19.22 -2.90 -24.62
C VAL A 371 18.62 -3.27 -25.98
N THR A 372 19.25 -2.84 -27.07
CA THR A 372 18.89 -3.21 -28.45
C THR A 372 19.65 -4.48 -28.86
N THR A 373 19.06 -5.41 -29.64
CA THR A 373 19.70 -6.66 -30.13
C THR A 373 20.95 -6.46 -30.99
N ARG A 374 21.33 -5.20 -31.26
CA ARG A 374 22.44 -4.82 -32.13
C ARG A 374 23.25 -3.70 -31.49
N MET A 375 24.56 -3.73 -31.70
CA MET A 375 25.47 -2.68 -31.27
C MET A 375 25.18 -1.37 -32.02
N PRO A 376 25.04 -0.24 -31.33
CA PRO A 376 24.95 1.05 -31.98
C PRO A 376 26.31 1.43 -32.61
N ARG A 377 26.29 2.07 -33.79
CA ARG A 377 27.48 2.68 -34.41
C ARG A 377 28.00 3.87 -33.63
N THR A 378 27.08 4.69 -33.12
CA THR A 378 27.38 5.90 -32.35
C THR A 378 26.37 6.05 -31.24
N THR A 379 26.82 6.46 -30.06
CA THR A 379 25.97 6.78 -28.92
C THR A 379 26.28 8.19 -28.42
N ALA A 380 25.25 8.85 -27.91
CA ALA A 380 25.39 10.09 -27.16
C ALA A 380 24.33 10.12 -26.06
N SER A 381 24.73 10.39 -24.83
CA SER A 381 23.84 10.54 -23.68
C SER A 381 23.97 11.95 -23.09
N ILE A 382 22.85 12.47 -22.61
CA ILE A 382 22.78 13.71 -21.83
C ILE A 382 21.86 13.43 -20.65
N THR A 383 22.38 13.66 -19.45
CA THR A 383 21.60 13.48 -18.21
C THR A 383 21.44 14.79 -17.48
N GLN A 384 20.22 15.07 -17.04
CA GLN A 384 19.85 16.26 -16.27
C GLN A 384 19.00 15.86 -15.07
N LEU A 385 19.46 16.21 -13.88
CA LEU A 385 18.66 16.10 -12.66
C LEU A 385 17.86 17.39 -12.48
N ARG A 386 16.60 17.27 -12.11
CA ARG A 386 15.73 18.40 -11.77
C ARG A 386 15.17 18.22 -10.37
N ARG A 387 15.19 19.31 -9.60
CA ARG A 387 14.56 19.42 -8.29
C ARG A 387 13.54 20.54 -8.34
N GLY A 388 12.27 20.16 -8.49
CA GLY A 388 11.22 21.12 -8.84
C GLY A 388 11.54 21.85 -10.16
N ALA A 389 11.71 23.17 -10.10
CA ALA A 389 12.05 23.97 -11.27
C ALA A 389 13.56 24.02 -11.58
N GLU A 390 14.42 23.74 -10.59
CA GLU A 390 15.86 23.91 -10.70
C GLU A 390 16.52 22.71 -11.40
N ALA A 391 17.44 22.99 -12.33
CA ALA A 391 18.28 21.99 -12.96
C ALA A 391 19.59 21.85 -12.18
N LEU A 392 19.87 20.64 -11.69
CA LEU A 392 21.06 20.32 -10.92
C LEU A 392 22.08 19.57 -11.78
N PRO A 393 23.38 19.84 -11.61
CA PRO A 393 24.43 19.11 -12.29
C PRO A 393 24.51 17.66 -11.77
N VAL A 394 24.65 16.72 -12.72
CA VAL A 394 24.84 15.29 -12.46
C VAL A 394 26.26 14.90 -12.82
N VAL A 395 26.87 14.06 -11.99
CA VAL A 395 28.12 13.37 -12.28
C VAL A 395 27.75 11.99 -12.79
N VAL A 396 28.18 11.67 -14.01
CA VAL A 396 28.11 10.31 -14.56
C VAL A 396 29.45 9.65 -14.23
N THR A 397 29.44 8.66 -13.34
CA THR A 397 30.68 8.09 -12.78
C THR A 397 31.30 6.96 -13.61
N GLY A 398 30.63 6.53 -14.68
CA GLY A 398 31.16 5.53 -15.59
C GLY A 398 30.10 5.05 -16.55
N ASP A 399 30.54 4.74 -17.77
CA ASP A 399 29.76 4.04 -18.78
C ASP A 399 30.27 2.60 -18.81
N ASP A 400 29.72 1.75 -17.93
CA ASP A 400 30.12 0.35 -17.86
C ASP A 400 29.44 -0.39 -19.02
N SER A 401 30.02 -0.27 -20.23
CA SER A 401 29.71 -1.16 -21.35
C SER A 401 30.36 -2.52 -21.11
N HIS A 402 29.71 -3.37 -20.35
CA HIS A 402 30.14 -4.76 -20.26
C HIS A 402 29.59 -5.53 -21.45
N ARG A 403 30.42 -6.20 -22.26
CA ARG A 403 29.88 -7.15 -23.26
C ARG A 403 29.41 -8.40 -22.50
N THR A 404 28.11 -8.68 -22.41
CA THR A 404 27.65 -9.99 -21.89
C THR A 404 28.08 -11.11 -22.85
N SER A 405 28.37 -12.29 -22.28
CA SER A 405 28.80 -13.49 -23.01
C SER A 405 27.73 -14.07 -23.94
N ASP A 406 26.49 -13.64 -23.75
CA ASP A 406 25.34 -14.11 -24.49
C ASP A 406 25.39 -13.38 -25.84
N SER A 407 25.44 -14.14 -26.93
CA SER A 407 25.77 -13.75 -28.31
C SER A 407 24.95 -12.59 -28.92
N GLU A 408 24.04 -11.99 -28.17
CA GLU A 408 23.20 -10.87 -28.58
C GLU A 408 23.82 -9.48 -28.30
N GLY A 409 24.99 -9.39 -27.65
CA GLY A 409 25.85 -8.20 -27.61
C GLY A 409 25.17 -6.93 -27.06
N TYR A 410 25.34 -6.69 -25.76
CA TYR A 410 24.67 -5.58 -25.07
C TYR A 410 25.60 -4.81 -24.14
N ILE A 411 25.21 -3.57 -23.81
CA ILE A 411 25.16 -2.95 -22.46
C ILE A 411 25.53 -1.47 -22.53
N PHE A 412 24.73 -0.63 -21.85
CA PHE A 412 25.24 0.52 -21.12
C PHE A 412 24.48 0.70 -19.80
N THR A 413 25.22 0.65 -18.70
CA THR A 413 24.74 1.04 -17.37
C THR A 413 25.50 2.30 -17.00
N GLU A 414 24.81 3.43 -16.99
CA GLU A 414 25.38 4.68 -16.48
C GLU A 414 25.01 4.80 -15.01
N THR A 415 26.04 4.95 -14.17
CA THR A 415 25.81 5.32 -12.77
C THR A 415 25.80 6.83 -12.66
N HIS A 416 24.68 7.37 -12.18
CA HIS A 416 24.48 8.79 -11.98
C HIS A 416 24.56 9.14 -10.50
N ALA A 417 25.24 10.24 -10.18
CA ALA A 417 25.31 10.81 -8.85
C ALA A 417 25.01 12.32 -8.94
N PRO A 418 24.21 12.91 -8.03
CA PRO A 418 24.14 14.36 -7.92
C PRO A 418 25.54 14.91 -7.63
N ARG A 419 25.93 16.02 -8.26
CA ARG A 419 27.26 16.60 -8.03
C ARG A 419 27.47 17.04 -6.58
N ILE A 420 26.39 17.43 -5.91
CA ILE A 420 26.39 17.87 -4.51
C ILE A 420 25.21 17.19 -3.83
N GLY A 421 25.47 16.53 -2.71
CA GLY A 421 24.45 15.89 -1.87
C GLY A 421 24.01 14.50 -2.34
N THR A 422 22.75 14.19 -2.07
CA THR A 422 22.07 12.94 -2.43
C THR A 422 20.84 13.25 -3.26
N PHE A 423 20.25 12.22 -3.89
CA PHE A 423 18.90 12.35 -4.42
C PHE A 423 17.93 12.70 -3.27
N GLU A 424 16.94 13.53 -3.57
CA GLU A 424 15.84 13.90 -2.69
C GLU A 424 14.51 13.33 -3.20
N ALA A 425 13.49 13.33 -2.33
CA ALA A 425 12.15 12.94 -2.74
C ALA A 425 11.61 13.89 -3.82
N ASN A 426 11.02 13.33 -4.88
CA ASN A 426 10.54 14.04 -6.08
C ASN A 426 11.63 14.64 -6.97
N ASP A 427 12.91 14.31 -6.75
CA ASP A 427 13.93 14.56 -7.76
C ASP A 427 13.55 13.80 -9.04
N VAL A 428 13.77 14.45 -10.20
CA VAL A 428 13.48 13.89 -11.52
C VAL A 428 14.77 13.82 -12.31
N LEU A 429 15.20 12.61 -12.67
CA LEU A 429 16.36 12.38 -13.52
C LEU A 429 15.89 12.14 -14.95
N HIS A 430 16.23 13.05 -15.85
CA HIS A 430 16.03 12.87 -17.29
C HIS A 430 17.33 12.42 -17.92
N THR A 431 17.31 11.25 -18.53
CA THR A 431 18.43 10.72 -19.32
C THR A 431 17.97 10.61 -20.77
N ALA A 432 18.46 11.52 -21.60
CA ALA A 432 18.26 11.48 -23.04
C ALA A 432 19.42 10.73 -23.69
N PHE A 433 19.09 9.82 -24.61
CA PHE A 433 20.06 9.02 -25.32
C PHE A 433 19.73 9.02 -26.81
N LYS A 434 20.78 9.05 -27.64
CA LYS A 434 20.66 8.98 -29.09
C LYS A 434 21.63 7.92 -29.60
N ALA A 435 21.10 6.96 -30.33
CA ALA A 435 21.87 5.92 -30.99
C ALA A 435 21.58 5.83 -32.48
N THR A 436 22.58 5.38 -33.23
CA THR A 436 22.43 4.99 -34.63
C THR A 436 22.79 3.52 -34.81
N PHE A 437 22.04 2.80 -35.64
CA PHE A 437 22.14 1.36 -35.86
C PHE A 437 22.33 1.06 -37.35
N ASP A 438 22.94 -0.09 -37.63
CA ASP A 438 23.06 -0.63 -38.99
C ASP A 438 21.71 -1.06 -39.57
N ASP A 439 20.82 -1.54 -38.70
CA ASP A 439 19.55 -2.13 -39.08
C ASP A 439 18.39 -1.52 -38.28
N ALA A 440 17.17 -1.77 -38.75
CA ALA A 440 15.97 -1.29 -38.10
C ALA A 440 15.80 -1.89 -36.70
N LEU A 441 15.53 -1.04 -35.72
CA LEU A 441 15.21 -1.49 -34.37
C LEU A 441 13.84 -2.15 -34.32
N THR A 442 13.78 -3.36 -33.77
CA THR A 442 12.53 -4.14 -33.64
C THR A 442 12.15 -4.45 -32.21
N THR A 443 13.02 -4.15 -31.25
CA THR A 443 12.84 -4.55 -29.86
C THR A 443 13.48 -3.51 -28.95
N ASP A 444 12.85 -3.24 -27.82
CA ASP A 444 13.38 -2.40 -26.74
C ASP A 444 13.31 -3.15 -25.40
N ARG A 445 14.23 -2.83 -24.49
CA ARG A 445 14.41 -3.53 -23.23
C ARG A 445 14.77 -2.56 -22.12
N VAL A 446 14.01 -2.59 -21.03
CA VAL A 446 14.25 -1.79 -19.82
C VAL A 446 14.56 -2.72 -18.65
N VAL A 447 15.72 -2.53 -18.02
CA VAL A 447 16.12 -3.31 -16.83
C VAL A 447 15.77 -2.52 -15.57
N ILE A 448 15.11 -3.19 -14.64
CA ILE A 448 14.69 -2.61 -13.37
C ILE A 448 15.79 -2.81 -12.33
N SER A 449 16.63 -1.79 -12.16
CA SER A 449 17.79 -1.79 -11.27
C SER A 449 17.48 -1.42 -9.82
N ALA A 450 16.29 -0.88 -9.55
CA ALA A 450 15.86 -0.41 -8.23
C ALA A 450 14.38 -0.75 -7.99
N PRO A 451 13.93 -0.85 -6.72
CA PRO A 451 12.51 -1.06 -6.42
C PRO A 451 11.68 0.03 -7.10
N THR A 452 10.88 -0.37 -8.09
CA THR A 452 10.16 0.56 -8.97
C THR A 452 8.67 0.30 -8.82
N ARG A 453 7.87 1.34 -8.54
CA ARG A 453 6.41 1.20 -8.41
C ARG A 453 5.74 1.12 -9.76
N LEU A 454 6.16 1.95 -10.71
CA LEU A 454 5.58 2.01 -12.05
C LEU A 454 6.67 2.09 -13.11
N ALA A 455 6.66 1.16 -14.06
CA ALA A 455 7.48 1.24 -15.27
C ALA A 455 6.57 1.45 -16.48
N ILE A 456 6.79 2.53 -17.22
CA ILE A 456 6.08 2.88 -18.45
C ILE A 456 7.09 2.78 -19.59
N ILE A 457 6.76 1.99 -20.61
CA ILE A 457 7.56 1.86 -21.83
C ILE A 457 6.71 2.34 -22.99
N ARG A 458 7.19 3.38 -23.66
CA ARG A 458 6.52 4.03 -24.78
C ARG A 458 7.42 3.95 -26.00
N VAL A 459 7.01 3.23 -27.03
CA VAL A 459 7.74 3.15 -28.30
C VAL A 459 6.94 3.84 -29.38
N VAL A 460 7.52 4.87 -30.00
CA VAL A 460 6.94 5.64 -31.11
C VAL A 460 7.75 5.36 -32.35
N LEU A 461 7.11 4.84 -33.39
CA LEU A 461 7.71 4.57 -34.69
C LEU A 461 7.23 5.62 -35.67
N GLU A 462 8.15 6.45 -36.17
CA GLU A 462 7.85 7.49 -37.14
C GLU A 462 7.62 6.86 -38.52
N HIS A 463 6.46 7.13 -39.14
CA HIS A 463 6.13 6.72 -40.52
C HIS A 463 6.44 5.23 -40.86
N PRO A 464 5.85 4.26 -40.14
CA PRO A 464 6.08 2.85 -40.44
C PRO A 464 5.60 2.52 -41.86
N SER A 465 6.40 1.73 -42.58
CA SER A 465 6.17 1.40 -44.00
C SER A 465 4.93 0.55 -44.27
N ALA A 466 4.38 -0.10 -43.25
CA ALA A 466 3.09 -0.78 -43.30
C ALA A 466 2.50 -0.92 -41.89
N PRO A 467 1.21 -1.29 -41.77
CA PRO A 467 0.58 -1.58 -40.49
C PRO A 467 1.41 -2.56 -39.67
N LEU A 468 1.53 -2.29 -38.37
CA LEU A 468 2.30 -3.13 -37.46
C LEU A 468 1.37 -4.08 -36.70
N PRO A 469 1.81 -5.33 -36.45
CA PRO A 469 1.08 -6.22 -35.56
C PRO A 469 1.14 -5.71 -34.10
N PRO A 470 0.33 -6.27 -33.19
CA PRO A 470 0.54 -6.10 -31.76
C PRO A 470 1.97 -6.46 -31.35
N ALA A 471 2.60 -5.61 -30.55
CA ALA A 471 3.91 -5.89 -29.97
C ALA A 471 3.77 -6.90 -28.83
N ARG A 472 4.80 -7.72 -28.62
CA ARG A 472 4.89 -8.65 -27.50
C ARG A 472 5.62 -7.99 -26.35
N LEU A 473 4.92 -7.76 -25.24
CA LEU A 473 5.52 -7.42 -23.96
C LEU A 473 5.89 -8.70 -23.23
N SER A 474 7.14 -8.83 -22.78
CA SER A 474 7.57 -9.91 -21.90
C SER A 474 8.37 -9.37 -20.73
N ILE A 475 8.22 -10.01 -19.57
CA ILE A 475 8.97 -9.69 -18.36
C ILE A 475 9.77 -10.93 -17.99
N THR A 476 11.09 -10.83 -18.01
CA THR A 476 12.02 -11.90 -17.65
C THR A 476 12.88 -11.48 -16.48
N HIS A 477 13.37 -12.40 -15.65
CA HIS A 477 14.29 -12.06 -14.57
C HIS A 477 15.76 -12.33 -14.99
N VAL A 478 16.67 -11.40 -14.72
CA VAL A 478 18.07 -11.45 -15.20
C VAL A 478 18.79 -12.72 -14.76
N THR A 479 18.51 -13.24 -13.56
CA THR A 479 19.25 -14.36 -12.98
C THR A 479 18.88 -15.74 -13.55
N ASN A 480 17.66 -15.94 -14.04
CA ASN A 480 17.17 -17.25 -14.47
C ASN A 480 16.57 -17.25 -15.88
N ALA A 481 16.47 -16.09 -16.53
CA ALA A 481 15.83 -15.89 -17.83
C ALA A 481 14.39 -16.42 -17.92
N GLU A 482 13.73 -16.69 -16.79
CA GLU A 482 12.39 -17.23 -16.76
C GLU A 482 11.38 -16.13 -17.10
N ILE A 483 10.47 -16.43 -18.03
CA ILE A 483 9.41 -15.50 -18.45
C ILE A 483 8.34 -15.47 -17.35
N ALA A 484 8.33 -14.40 -16.57
CA ALA A 484 7.35 -14.18 -15.51
C ALA A 484 5.98 -13.79 -16.08
N MET A 485 5.95 -13.06 -17.20
CA MET A 485 4.72 -12.58 -17.83
C MET A 485 4.93 -12.34 -19.33
N THR A 486 3.89 -12.60 -20.13
CA THR A 486 3.82 -12.16 -21.53
C THR A 486 2.43 -11.58 -21.80
N SER A 487 2.36 -10.46 -22.51
CA SER A 487 1.10 -9.87 -22.98
C SER A 487 1.28 -9.23 -24.35
N LEU A 488 0.18 -9.06 -25.09
CA LEU A 488 0.18 -8.33 -26.36
C LEU A 488 -0.17 -6.85 -26.10
N VAL A 489 0.52 -5.96 -26.80
CA VAL A 489 0.35 -4.51 -26.75
C VAL A 489 -0.08 -4.05 -28.13
N CYS A 490 -1.33 -3.58 -28.25
CA CYS A 490 -1.86 -3.12 -29.52
C CYS A 490 -1.23 -1.77 -29.92
N PRO A 491 -0.87 -1.58 -31.20
CA PRO A 491 -0.42 -0.28 -31.70
C PRO A 491 -1.56 0.74 -31.67
N THR A 492 -1.23 1.99 -31.38
CA THR A 492 -2.10 3.15 -31.56
C THR A 492 -1.54 4.00 -32.68
N MET A 493 -2.35 4.29 -33.69
CA MET A 493 -1.94 5.08 -34.85
C MET A 493 -2.31 6.55 -34.63
N HIS A 494 -1.35 7.45 -34.84
CA HIS A 494 -1.58 8.89 -34.81
C HIS A 494 -1.88 9.41 -36.22
N GLU A 495 -3.07 9.95 -36.43
CA GLU A 495 -3.51 10.41 -37.76
C GLU A 495 -2.74 11.64 -38.26
N THR A 496 -2.22 12.46 -37.35
CA THR A 496 -1.58 13.75 -37.65
C THR A 496 -0.22 13.61 -38.31
N ASP A 497 0.57 12.62 -37.88
CA ASP A 497 1.95 12.41 -38.34
C ASP A 497 2.17 10.99 -38.89
N ASN A 498 1.12 10.15 -38.94
CA ASN A 498 1.22 8.75 -39.36
C ASN A 498 2.26 7.97 -38.54
N SER A 499 2.48 8.34 -37.27
CA SER A 499 3.30 7.56 -36.35
C SER A 499 2.49 6.44 -35.71
N VAL A 500 3.18 5.38 -35.28
CA VAL A 500 2.56 4.28 -34.53
C VAL A 500 3.21 4.18 -33.16
N GLU A 501 2.37 4.10 -32.14
CA GLU A 501 2.76 4.09 -30.74
C GLU A 501 2.38 2.77 -30.06
N PHE A 502 3.31 2.22 -29.28
CA PHE A 502 3.07 1.14 -28.33
C PHE A 502 3.30 1.66 -26.90
N VAL A 503 2.35 1.40 -26.00
CA VAL A 503 2.47 1.76 -24.59
C VAL A 503 2.27 0.53 -23.73
N ALA A 504 3.31 0.18 -22.97
CA ALA A 504 3.29 -0.88 -21.99
C ALA A 504 3.49 -0.31 -20.58
N ILE A 505 2.70 -0.81 -19.63
CA ILE A 505 2.76 -0.38 -18.23
C ILE A 505 2.91 -1.61 -17.36
N VAL A 506 3.96 -1.62 -16.55
CA VAL A 506 4.25 -2.70 -15.61
C VAL A 506 4.23 -2.12 -14.19
N LYS A 507 3.36 -2.66 -13.35
CA LYS A 507 3.23 -2.27 -11.95
C LYS A 507 4.13 -3.14 -11.08
N TYR A 508 4.87 -2.50 -10.18
CA TYR A 508 5.75 -3.13 -9.20
C TYR A 508 6.68 -4.20 -9.81
N PRO A 509 7.39 -3.92 -10.92
CA PRO A 509 8.34 -4.89 -11.43
C PRO A 509 9.40 -5.20 -10.36
N THR A 510 9.77 -6.48 -10.25
CA THR A 510 10.81 -6.92 -9.32
C THR A 510 12.17 -6.37 -9.74
N VAL A 511 13.02 -6.03 -8.77
CA VAL A 511 14.42 -5.66 -9.05
C VAL A 511 15.11 -6.82 -9.77
N GLY A 512 15.84 -6.52 -10.84
CA GLY A 512 16.43 -7.52 -11.72
C GLY A 512 15.47 -8.04 -12.80
N SER A 513 14.28 -7.47 -12.96
CA SER A 513 13.42 -7.76 -14.12
C SER A 513 13.89 -7.00 -15.36
N VAL A 514 13.82 -7.65 -16.51
CA VAL A 514 13.98 -7.07 -17.84
C VAL A 514 12.60 -7.04 -18.50
N ILE A 515 12.12 -5.84 -18.76
CA ILE A 515 10.87 -5.63 -19.49
C ILE A 515 11.24 -5.46 -20.96
N THR A 516 10.81 -6.38 -21.80
CA THR A 516 11.09 -6.40 -23.23
C THR A 516 9.81 -6.09 -24.01
N LEU A 517 9.86 -5.11 -24.90
CA LEU A 517 8.80 -4.83 -25.85
C LEU A 517 9.32 -5.14 -27.25
N ASP A 518 8.74 -6.15 -27.89
CA ASP A 518 9.15 -6.64 -29.21
C ASP A 518 8.06 -6.36 -30.24
N TRP A 519 8.36 -5.53 -31.24
CA TRP A 519 7.47 -5.19 -32.36
C TRP A 519 7.99 -5.74 -33.70
N SER A 520 8.90 -6.72 -33.66
CA SER A 520 9.34 -7.43 -34.86
C SER A 520 8.16 -8.08 -35.60
N ARG A 521 8.25 -8.14 -36.94
CA ARG A 521 7.21 -8.71 -37.82
C ARG A 521 7.27 -10.22 -37.94
N GLU A 522 8.27 -10.89 -37.35
CA GLU A 522 8.45 -12.33 -37.51
C GLU A 522 7.38 -13.09 -36.74
N GLU A 523 6.38 -13.53 -37.51
CA GLU A 523 5.43 -14.61 -37.23
C GLU A 523 4.99 -14.74 -35.77
N LEU A 524 4.15 -13.80 -35.33
CA LEU A 524 2.95 -14.17 -34.57
C LEU A 524 2.03 -14.99 -35.49
N ALA A 525 2.52 -16.10 -36.03
CA ALA A 525 1.68 -17.20 -36.45
C ALA A 525 1.07 -17.72 -35.15
N CYS A 526 -0.03 -17.10 -34.73
CA CYS A 526 -0.94 -17.70 -33.78
C CYS A 526 -1.25 -19.09 -34.34
N THR A 527 -0.60 -20.13 -33.82
CA THR A 527 -1.19 -21.46 -33.85
C THR A 527 -2.58 -21.28 -33.24
N PRO A 528 -3.65 -21.49 -34.01
CA PRO A 528 -5.01 -21.30 -33.50
C PRO A 528 -5.15 -22.17 -32.24
N ALA A 529 -5.57 -21.52 -31.15
CA ALA A 529 -5.78 -22.15 -29.84
C ALA A 529 -6.94 -23.14 -29.86
#